data_AF-A0A4P6K3W5-F1
#
_entry.id   AF-A0A4P6K3W5-F1
#
_cell.length_a   1.000
_cell.length_b   1.000
_cell.length_c   1.000
_cell.angle_alpha   90.00
_cell.angle_beta   90.00
_cell.angle_gamma   90.00
#
_symmetry.space_group_name_H-M   'P 1'
#
loop_
_entity.id
_entity.type
_entity.pdbx_description
1 polymer ?
#
loop_
_entity_poly.entity_id
_entity_poly.type
_entity_poly.pdbx_seq_one_letter_code
_entity_poly.pdbx_strand_id
1 'polypeptide(L)'
;MELAHQPCQPNGPYAKSQVARALDIARSTLYLRGKQAKKDKQVAIVLETWHEADDTLGHRKLADLLSMGKNRIKRMMKKYGLAARRKLKKYVSPGKASRREMPGLPKKVITRAALL
;
A
#
# COMPACT_ATOMS: atom_id res chain seq x y z
N MET A 1 9.70 20.86 15.15
CA MET A 1 11.06 20.38 15.46
C MET A 1 12.15 21.13 14.69
N GLU A 2 11.85 21.82 13.58
CA GLU A 2 12.85 22.58 12.81
C GLU A 2 13.42 23.82 13.54
N LEU A 3 12.62 24.47 14.39
CA LEU A 3 13.01 25.66 15.16
C LEU A 3 14.15 25.44 16.17
N ALA A 4 14.38 24.21 16.62
CA ALA A 4 15.44 23.90 17.59
C ALA A 4 16.84 23.86 16.95
N HIS A 5 16.94 23.76 15.62
CA HIS A 5 18.24 23.64 14.95
C HIS A 5 18.96 24.98 14.74
N GLN A 6 18.24 26.10 14.69
CA GLN A 6 18.82 27.44 14.54
C GLN A 6 19.73 27.87 15.70
N PRO A 7 19.36 27.73 16.98
CA PRO A 7 20.22 28.14 18.09
C PRO A 7 21.42 27.19 18.34
N CYS A 8 21.43 26.00 17.75
CA CYS A 8 22.42 24.94 18.03
C CYS A 8 23.58 24.87 17.05
N GLN A 9 23.65 25.81 16.10
CA GLN A 9 24.77 25.94 15.16
C GLN A 9 26.09 26.15 15.93
N PRO A 10 27.24 25.74 15.38
CA PRO A 10 28.54 25.88 16.04
C PRO A 10 28.86 27.32 16.50
N ASN A 11 28.26 28.33 15.87
CA ASN A 11 28.40 29.76 16.19
C ASN A 11 27.04 30.43 16.51
N GLY A 12 26.11 29.70 17.14
CA GLY A 12 24.81 30.26 17.54
C GLY A 12 24.93 31.36 18.61
N PRO A 13 23.91 32.22 18.78
CA PRO A 13 23.92 33.32 19.75
C PRO A 13 23.90 32.86 21.22
N TYR A 14 23.62 31.57 21.48
CA TYR A 14 23.52 30.99 22.82
C TYR A 14 24.47 29.81 22.97
N ALA A 15 25.00 29.62 24.19
CA ALA A 15 25.82 28.45 24.49
C ALA A 15 24.97 27.17 24.45
N LYS A 16 25.52 26.08 23.92
CA LYS A 16 24.80 24.80 23.78
C LYS A 16 24.28 24.24 25.11
N SER A 17 24.95 24.55 26.22
CA SER A 17 24.51 24.19 27.58
C SER A 17 23.28 25.00 28.02
N GLN A 18 23.16 26.26 27.62
CA GLN A 18 21.98 27.08 27.88
C GLN A 18 20.78 26.55 27.10
N VAL A 19 20.97 26.22 25.82
CA VAL A 19 19.92 25.64 24.98
C VAL A 19 19.45 24.28 25.52
N ALA A 20 20.38 23.41 25.93
CA ALA A 20 20.05 22.11 26.53
C ALA A 20 19.17 22.25 27.78
N ARG A 21 19.55 23.18 28.68
CA ARG A 21 18.78 23.46 29.90
C ARG A 21 17.42 24.07 29.61
N ALA A 22 17.34 24.99 28.65
CA ALA A 22 16.08 25.62 28.27
C ALA A 22 15.08 24.62 27.64
N LEU A 23 15.59 23.62 26.92
CA LEU A 23 14.79 22.57 26.28
C LEU A 23 14.56 21.34 27.18
N ASP A 24 15.15 21.32 28.38
CA ASP A 24 15.14 20.19 29.32
C ASP A 24 15.56 18.85 28.67
N ILE A 25 16.63 18.89 27.87
CA ILE A 25 17.20 17.70 27.22
C ILE A 25 18.69 17.56 27.53
N ALA A 26 19.21 16.34 27.41
CA ALA A 26 20.63 16.08 27.56
C ALA A 26 21.46 16.86 26.53
N ARG A 27 22.66 17.30 26.92
CA ARG A 27 23.56 18.00 25.99
C ARG A 27 23.97 17.14 24.80
N SER A 28 24.03 15.82 24.96
CA SER A 28 24.38 14.87 23.90
C SER A 28 23.31 14.78 22.81
N THR A 29 22.02 14.94 23.15
CA THR A 29 20.92 14.82 22.19
C THR A 29 20.85 15.99 21.21
N LEU A 30 21.43 17.15 21.55
CA LEU A 30 21.59 18.29 20.65
C LEU A 30 22.37 17.95 19.37
N TYR A 31 23.30 17.01 19.46
CA TYR A 31 24.14 16.59 18.33
C TYR A 31 23.57 15.37 17.60
N LEU A 32 22.72 14.59 18.26
CA LEU A 32 22.21 13.34 17.74
C LEU A 32 21.11 13.62 16.70
N ARG A 33 21.48 13.60 15.42
CA ARG A 33 20.49 13.65 14.34
C ARG A 33 20.01 12.25 13.97
N GLY A 34 18.72 12.01 14.15
CA GLY A 34 18.06 10.77 13.73
C GLY A 34 18.15 10.58 12.22
N LYS A 35 18.98 9.63 11.76
CA LYS A 35 19.13 9.30 10.33
C LYS A 35 17.93 8.54 9.74
N GLN A 36 17.02 8.05 10.60
CA GLN A 36 15.91 7.20 10.20
C GLN A 36 14.94 7.91 9.25
N ALA A 37 14.64 9.19 9.49
CA ALA A 37 13.73 9.95 8.63
C ALA A 37 14.26 10.09 7.20
N LYS A 38 15.58 10.31 7.03
CA LYS A 38 16.23 10.37 5.72
C LYS A 38 16.19 9.02 5.00
N LYS A 39 16.49 7.93 5.72
CA LYS A 39 16.42 6.57 5.18
C LYS A 39 15.00 6.18 4.78
N ASP A 40 14.01 6.55 5.58
CA ASP A 40 12.60 6.31 5.30
C ASP A 40 12.16 7.06 4.03
N LYS A 41 12.56 8.33 3.87
CA LYS A 41 12.25 9.15 2.68
C LYS A 41 12.83 8.54 1.41
N GLN A 42 14.04 8.01 1.46
CA GLN A 42 14.65 7.32 0.30
C GLN A 42 13.84 6.09 -0.12
N VAL A 43 13.36 5.30 0.85
CA VAL A 43 12.51 4.12 0.54
C VAL A 43 11.15 4.55 0.03
N ALA A 44 10.57 5.63 0.55
CA ALA A 44 9.28 6.14 0.11
C ALA A 44 9.28 6.51 -1.38
N ILE A 45 10.31 7.23 -1.84
CA ILE A 45 10.48 7.59 -3.25
C ILE A 45 10.49 6.33 -4.14
N VAL A 46 11.24 5.30 -3.73
CA VAL A 46 11.27 4.03 -4.48
C VAL A 46 9.89 3.36 -4.46
N LEU A 47 9.18 3.36 -3.34
CA LEU A 47 7.84 2.77 -3.27
C LEU A 47 6.83 3.53 -4.13
N GLU A 48 6.90 4.86 -4.19
CA GLU A 48 6.09 5.70 -5.07
C GLU A 48 6.31 5.31 -6.53
N THR A 49 7.57 5.17 -6.98
CA THR A 49 7.86 4.75 -8.38
C THR A 49 7.28 3.38 -8.72
N TRP A 50 7.27 2.43 -7.77
CA TRP A 50 6.65 1.11 -7.99
C TRP A 50 5.12 1.18 -7.99
N HIS A 51 4.53 2.04 -7.16
CA HIS A 51 3.09 2.24 -7.10
C HIS A 51 2.53 2.98 -8.32
N GLU A 52 3.31 3.88 -8.93
CA GLU A 52 2.98 4.50 -10.21
C GLU A 52 2.88 3.46 -11.33
N ALA A 53 3.77 2.46 -11.31
CA ALA A 53 3.75 1.37 -12.29
C ALA A 53 2.64 0.33 -12.02
N ASP A 54 2.46 -0.11 -10.77
CA ASP A 54 1.41 -1.06 -10.37
C ASP A 54 0.92 -0.79 -8.94
N ASP A 55 -0.27 -0.18 -8.87
CA ASP A 55 -0.94 0.16 -7.62
C ASP A 55 -1.47 -1.05 -6.82
N THR A 56 -1.38 -2.27 -7.38
CA THR A 56 -1.86 -3.50 -6.72
C THR A 56 -0.81 -4.18 -5.85
N LEU A 57 0.44 -3.71 -5.91
CA LEU A 57 1.55 -4.32 -5.18
C LEU A 57 1.44 -4.04 -3.67
N GLY A 58 1.18 -5.10 -2.92
CA GLY A 58 1.17 -5.07 -1.45
C GLY A 58 2.57 -5.12 -0.84
N HIS A 59 2.67 -4.72 0.43
CA HIS A 59 3.91 -4.71 1.20
C HIS A 59 4.72 -6.03 1.19
N ARG A 60 4.07 -7.19 1.04
CA ARG A 60 4.76 -8.48 0.92
C ARG A 60 5.46 -8.62 -0.43
N LYS A 61 4.76 -8.34 -1.53
CA LYS A 61 5.34 -8.40 -2.89
C LYS A 61 6.44 -7.37 -3.08
N LEU A 62 6.22 -6.14 -2.60
CA LEU A 62 7.23 -5.08 -2.64
C LEU A 62 8.46 -5.43 -1.80
N ALA A 63 8.29 -6.13 -0.68
CA ALA A 63 9.40 -6.62 0.13
C ALA A 63 10.28 -7.61 -0.63
N ASP A 64 9.67 -8.54 -1.36
CA ASP A 64 10.39 -9.52 -2.18
C ASP A 64 11.10 -8.83 -3.35
N LEU A 65 10.43 -7.92 -4.06
CA LEU A 65 11.00 -7.16 -5.18
C LEU A 65 12.18 -6.28 -4.77
N LEU A 66 12.07 -5.59 -3.63
CA LEU A 66 13.09 -4.66 -3.14
C LEU A 66 14.14 -5.35 -2.25
N SER A 67 14.00 -6.65 -2.00
CA SER A 67 14.84 -7.40 -1.03
C SER A 67 14.90 -6.69 0.34
N MET A 68 13.75 -6.19 0.81
CA MET A 68 13.63 -5.45 2.08
C MET A 68 12.66 -6.13 3.04
N GLY A 69 12.83 -5.94 4.34
CA GLY A 69 11.92 -6.50 5.34
C GLY A 69 10.47 -6.01 5.19
N LYS A 70 9.49 -6.94 5.15
CA LYS A 70 8.05 -6.64 5.01
C LYS A 70 7.51 -5.61 6.02
N ASN A 71 8.02 -5.61 7.25
CA ASN A 71 7.59 -4.67 8.29
C ASN A 71 8.10 -3.24 8.03
N ARG A 72 9.29 -3.10 7.42
CA ARG A 72 9.83 -1.81 6.99
C ARG A 72 8.96 -1.23 5.89
N ILE A 73 8.65 -2.02 4.86
CA ILE A 73 7.78 -1.59 3.76
C ILE A 73 6.37 -1.27 4.27
N LYS A 74 5.77 -2.12 5.11
CA LYS A 74 4.46 -1.87 5.73
C LYS A 74 4.44 -0.55 6.52
N ARG A 75 5.50 -0.25 7.28
CA ARG A 75 5.64 1.03 7.99
C ARG A 75 5.68 2.21 7.02
N MET A 76 6.44 2.10 5.94
CA MET A 76 6.54 3.17 4.94
C MET A 76 5.21 3.38 4.21
N MET A 77 4.56 2.32 3.77
CA MET A 77 3.23 2.40 3.16
C MET A 77 2.24 3.12 4.07
N LYS A 78 2.18 2.75 5.36
CA LYS A 78 1.32 3.44 6.34
C LYS A 78 1.72 4.90 6.57
N LYS A 79 3.02 5.20 6.64
CA LYS A 79 3.54 6.55 6.93
C LYS A 79 3.31 7.53 5.79
N TYR A 80 3.40 7.07 4.54
CA TYR A 80 3.28 7.90 3.33
C TYR A 80 1.92 7.72 2.62
N GLY A 81 0.96 7.03 3.23
CA GLY A 81 -0.39 6.89 2.66
C GLY A 81 -0.49 5.99 1.43
N LEU A 82 0.51 5.13 1.17
CA LEU A 82 0.48 4.18 0.07
C LEU A 82 -0.37 2.97 0.45
N ALA A 83 -1.35 2.64 -0.39
CA ALA A 83 -2.21 1.48 -0.19
C ALA A 83 -2.25 0.64 -1.47
N ALA A 84 -2.13 -0.68 -1.31
CA ALA A 84 -2.30 -1.59 -2.42
C ALA A 84 -3.79 -1.72 -2.75
N ARG A 85 -4.16 -1.40 -3.98
CA ARG A 85 -5.53 -1.55 -4.46
C ARG A 85 -5.84 -3.03 -4.66
N ARG A 86 -7.02 -3.44 -4.22
CA ARG A 86 -7.57 -4.77 -4.51
C ARG A 86 -8.38 -4.72 -5.80
N LYS A 87 -7.91 -5.42 -6.85
CA LYS A 87 -8.73 -5.67 -8.05
C LYS A 87 -9.80 -6.70 -7.70
N LEU A 88 -11.08 -6.30 -7.78
CA LEU A 88 -12.20 -7.23 -7.67
C LEU A 88 -12.21 -8.12 -8.91
N LYS A 89 -12.35 -9.45 -8.73
CA LYS A 89 -12.61 -10.33 -9.87
C LYS A 89 -13.96 -9.96 -10.45
N LYS A 90 -13.98 -9.51 -11.71
CA LYS A 90 -15.24 -9.33 -12.45
C LYS A 90 -15.91 -10.70 -12.55
N TYR A 91 -17.18 -10.78 -12.17
CA TYR A 91 -17.99 -11.97 -12.41
C TYR A 91 -18.05 -12.22 -13.91
N VAL A 92 -17.49 -13.34 -14.36
CA VAL A 92 -17.63 -13.82 -15.73
C VAL A 92 -18.82 -14.77 -15.70
N SER A 93 -19.91 -14.39 -16.36
CA SER A 93 -21.06 -15.28 -16.48
C SER A 93 -20.61 -16.54 -17.22
N PRO A 94 -20.83 -17.75 -16.66
CA PRO A 94 -20.83 -18.93 -17.51
C PRO A 94 -21.93 -18.67 -18.54
N GLY A 95 -21.64 -18.78 -19.83
CA GLY A 95 -22.61 -18.47 -20.88
C GLY A 95 -23.94 -19.22 -20.64
N LYS A 96 -25.04 -18.73 -21.22
CA LYS A 96 -26.26 -19.55 -21.26
C LYS A 96 -25.89 -20.86 -21.95
N ALA A 97 -26.10 -22.00 -21.30
CA ALA A 97 -25.89 -23.30 -21.93
C ALA A 97 -26.65 -23.27 -23.26
N SER A 98 -25.94 -23.43 -24.38
CA SER A 98 -26.63 -23.70 -25.64
C SER A 98 -27.45 -24.95 -25.38
N ARG A 99 -28.78 -24.82 -25.50
CA ARG A 99 -29.68 -25.97 -25.51
C ARG A 99 -29.16 -26.86 -26.64
N ARG A 100 -28.41 -27.91 -26.31
CA ARG A 100 -28.18 -28.99 -27.27
C ARG A 100 -29.55 -29.58 -27.51
N GLU A 101 -30.12 -29.31 -28.68
CA GLU A 101 -31.24 -30.10 -29.15
C GLU A 101 -30.73 -31.54 -29.22
N MET A 102 -31.15 -32.37 -28.28
CA MET A 102 -30.89 -33.81 -28.31
C MET A 102 -31.64 -34.33 -29.55
N PRO A 103 -30.95 -34.91 -30.55
CA PRO A 103 -31.63 -35.51 -31.68
C PRO A 103 -32.37 -36.75 -31.15
N GLY A 104 -33.70 -36.71 -31.12
CA GLY A 104 -34.50 -37.92 -30.93
C GLY A 104 -35.61 -37.91 -29.87
N LEU A 105 -35.98 -36.78 -29.26
CA LEU A 105 -37.20 -36.77 -28.44
C LEU A 105 -38.44 -36.58 -29.34
N PRO A 106 -39.35 -37.57 -29.49
CA PRO A 106 -40.52 -37.40 -30.34
C PRO A 106 -41.44 -36.33 -29.75
N LYS A 107 -41.83 -35.37 -30.58
CA LYS A 107 -42.84 -34.36 -30.24
C LYS A 107 -44.15 -35.09 -29.94
N LYS A 108 -44.63 -35.04 -28.70
CA LYS A 108 -45.94 -35.61 -28.34
C LYS A 108 -47.02 -34.91 -29.17
N VAL A 109 -47.58 -35.61 -30.14
CA VAL A 109 -48.77 -35.18 -30.89
C VAL A 109 -49.96 -35.41 -29.97
N ILE A 110 -50.63 -34.33 -29.56
CA ILE A 110 -51.89 -34.41 -28.81
C ILE A 110 -52.99 -34.59 -29.85
N THR A 111 -53.44 -35.81 -30.08
CA THR A 111 -54.68 -36.08 -30.83
C THR A 111 -55.88 -35.86 -29.90
N ARG A 112 -56.74 -34.91 -30.27
CA ARG A 112 -58.04 -34.70 -29.63
C ARG A 112 -58.93 -35.91 -29.95
N ALA A 113 -59.22 -36.74 -28.96
CA ALA A 113 -60.24 -37.78 -29.08
C ALA A 113 -61.63 -37.11 -29.15
N ALA A 114 -62.35 -37.40 -30.23
CA ALA A 114 -63.77 -37.16 -30.35
C ALA A 114 -64.52 -38.13 -29.41
N LEU A 115 -65.55 -37.63 -28.73
CA LEU A 115 -66.50 -38.46 -28.00
C LEU A 115 -67.88 -37.80 -28.07
N LEU A 116 -68.73 -38.46 -28.88
CA LEU A 116 -70.19 -38.54 -28.96
C LEU A 116 -71.02 -37.31 -28.54
#